data_AF-A0AAX0KNQ6-F1
#
_entry.id   AF-A0AAX0KNQ6-F1
#
_cell.length_a   1.000
_cell.length_b   1.000
_cell.length_c   1.000
_cell.angle_alpha   90.00
_cell.angle_beta   90.00
_cell.angle_gamma   90.00
#
_symmetry.space_group_name_H-M   'P 1'
#
loop_
_entity.id
_entity.type
_entity.pdbx_description
1 polymer ?
#
loop_
_entity_poly.entity_id
_entity_poly.type
_entity_poly.pdbx_seq_one_letter_code
_entity_poly.pdbx_strand_id
1 'polypeptide(L)'
;MVKNRPLQVLVGVLLLSGGAKLATSLPSDMIPFPDSLLQAALASGAEKDAAATPASNASADATGGCGPTPEELLMSVRQERDLLAEQKKKLDARSAEIELAKQGLDTQSQHLTELKDKVTKLLDKVDKSHSDDVDRLVSIYKNMKPAAAASIMNDLDIEVTVMVLATMKEREVAPIMAEMNPVRARAVSKIILERSKLPGDQKLVNVKLN
;
A
#
# COMPACT_ATOMS: atom_id res chain seq x y z
N MET A 1 -42.74 -30.57 -13.06
CA MET A 1 -41.73 -31.65 -12.99
C MET A 1 -40.36 -30.98 -12.84
N VAL A 2 -40.03 -30.39 -11.70
CA VAL A 2 -39.36 -31.01 -10.54
C VAL A 2 -38.50 -32.23 -10.93
N LYS A 3 -37.19 -32.00 -11.07
CA LYS A 3 -36.19 -33.02 -10.80
C LYS A 3 -35.15 -32.43 -9.86
N ASN A 4 -35.47 -32.55 -8.58
CA ASN A 4 -34.55 -32.40 -7.47
C ASN A 4 -33.61 -33.60 -7.38
N ARG A 5 -32.54 -33.40 -6.60
CA ARG A 5 -31.72 -34.34 -5.80
C ARG A 5 -30.30 -34.63 -6.34
N PRO A 6 -29.35 -34.99 -5.46
CA PRO A 6 -28.99 -34.32 -4.20
C PRO A 6 -27.45 -34.26 -3.99
N LEU A 7 -27.06 -33.34 -3.09
CA LEU A 7 -25.81 -33.28 -2.33
C LEU A 7 -25.07 -34.62 -2.16
N GLN A 8 -23.80 -34.69 -2.60
CA GLN A 8 -22.82 -35.64 -2.07
C GLN A 8 -21.53 -34.91 -1.72
N VAL A 9 -21.44 -34.63 -0.42
CA VAL A 9 -20.24 -34.27 0.32
C VAL A 9 -19.30 -35.47 0.28
N LEU A 10 -18.11 -35.31 -0.31
CA LEU A 10 -17.05 -36.32 -0.24
C LEU A 10 -15.91 -35.80 0.64
N VAL A 11 -16.07 -36.04 1.95
CA VAL A 11 -15.01 -36.02 2.94
C VAL A 11 -14.08 -37.19 2.62
N GLY A 12 -12.91 -36.90 2.06
CA GLY A 12 -11.82 -37.85 1.85
C GLY A 12 -10.69 -37.57 2.81
N VAL A 13 -10.69 -38.24 3.97
CA VAL A 13 -9.53 -38.37 4.86
C VAL A 13 -8.57 -39.38 4.22
N LEU A 14 -7.40 -38.91 3.77
CA LEU A 14 -6.27 -39.77 3.41
C LEU A 14 -5.10 -39.45 4.34
N LEU A 15 -5.05 -40.19 5.45
CA LEU A 15 -3.85 -40.36 6.27
C LEU A 15 -2.96 -41.40 5.57
N LEU A 16 -1.86 -40.97 4.96
CA LEU A 16 -0.70 -41.83 4.78
C LEU A 16 0.56 -41.08 5.20
N SER A 17 1.17 -41.63 6.24
CA SER A 17 2.44 -41.26 6.85
C SER A 17 3.59 -41.21 5.84
N GLY A 18 4.25 -40.06 5.74
CA GLY A 18 5.54 -39.91 5.08
C GLY A 18 6.17 -38.60 5.55
N GLY A 19 7.15 -38.69 6.43
CA GLY A 19 7.75 -37.53 7.09
C GLY A 19 8.48 -36.60 6.12
N ALA A 20 7.99 -35.37 6.02
CA ALA A 20 8.78 -34.19 5.70
C ALA A 20 8.22 -33.04 6.54
N LYS A 21 8.94 -32.66 7.59
CA LYS A 21 8.62 -31.51 8.43
C LYS A 21 8.73 -30.24 7.58
N LEU A 22 7.61 -29.72 7.08
CA LEU A 22 7.49 -28.33 6.64
C LEU A 22 6.59 -27.61 7.64
N ALA A 23 7.19 -27.29 8.79
CA ALA A 23 6.63 -26.33 9.71
C ALA A 23 6.76 -24.94 9.07
N THR A 24 5.61 -24.32 8.84
CA THR A 24 5.43 -22.87 8.86
C THR A 24 6.06 -22.29 10.12
N SER A 25 7.19 -21.61 9.95
CA SER A 25 7.63 -20.52 10.82
C SER A 25 8.26 -19.49 9.91
N LEU A 26 7.64 -18.31 9.83
CA LEU A 26 8.24 -17.10 9.30
C LEU A 26 9.22 -16.56 10.36
N PRO A 27 10.53 -16.48 10.09
CA PRO A 27 11.38 -15.51 10.75
C PRO A 27 11.50 -14.29 9.82
N SER A 28 11.01 -13.17 10.34
CA SER A 28 11.36 -11.83 9.94
C SER A 28 12.90 -11.69 9.89
N ASP A 29 13.49 -11.61 8.70
CA ASP A 29 14.79 -10.96 8.47
C ASP A 29 15.15 -11.05 6.99
N MET A 30 14.80 -10.03 6.21
CA MET A 30 15.52 -9.67 4.98
C MET A 30 15.06 -8.31 4.47
N ILE A 31 15.53 -7.26 5.14
CA ILE A 31 15.76 -5.97 4.48
C ILE A 31 17.14 -5.50 4.96
N PRO A 32 18.21 -5.61 4.16
CA PRO A 32 19.45 -4.94 4.51
C PRO A 32 19.31 -3.46 4.15
N PHE A 33 18.72 -2.68 5.06
CA PHE A 33 18.99 -1.25 5.09
C PHE A 33 20.34 -1.09 5.79
N PRO A 34 21.41 -0.64 5.12
CA PRO A 34 22.67 -0.41 5.80
C PRO A 34 22.53 0.82 6.72
N ASP A 35 22.67 0.60 8.03
CA ASP A 35 22.77 1.62 9.09
C ASP A 35 23.86 2.69 8.84
N SER A 36 24.74 2.47 7.86
CA SER A 36 25.85 3.37 7.53
C SER A 36 25.41 4.71 6.92
N LEU A 37 24.19 4.83 6.39
CA LEU A 37 23.71 6.10 5.80
C LEU A 37 23.21 7.09 6.86
N LEU A 38 22.73 6.59 7.99
CA LEU A 38 22.25 7.45 9.10
C LEU A 38 23.41 7.99 9.94
N GLN A 39 24.53 7.26 9.98
CA GLN A 39 25.75 7.68 10.68
C GLN A 39 26.60 8.69 9.88
N ALA A 40 26.51 8.68 8.55
CA ALA A 40 27.22 9.63 7.68
C ALA A 40 26.59 11.05 7.68
N ALA A 41 25.29 11.15 7.93
CA ALA A 41 24.58 12.43 7.93
C ALA A 41 24.76 13.23 9.24
N LEU A 42 25.07 12.56 10.36
CA LEU A 42 25.23 13.20 11.67
C LEU A 42 26.67 13.69 11.95
N ALA A 43 27.63 13.35 11.10
CA ALA A 43 29.05 13.70 11.30
C ALA A 43 29.54 14.92 10.49
N SER A 44 28.69 15.54 9.67
CA SER A 44 29.09 16.61 8.74
C SER A 44 28.47 17.98 9.09
N GLY A 45 28.50 18.34 10.38
CA GLY A 45 27.99 19.65 10.83
C GLY A 45 28.68 20.16 12.09
N ALA A 46 29.90 20.69 11.96
CA ALA A 46 30.46 21.68 12.89
C ALA A 46 31.70 22.36 12.27
N GLU A 47 31.64 23.69 12.22
CA GLU A 47 32.64 24.68 11.85
C GLU A 47 34.06 24.47 12.44
N LYS A 48 35.10 25.02 11.80
CA LYS A 48 35.72 26.31 12.22
C LYS A 48 37.10 26.57 11.59
N ASP A 49 37.20 27.80 11.11
CA ASP A 49 38.36 28.59 10.69
C ASP A 49 39.73 28.26 11.32
N ALA A 50 40.77 28.21 10.50
CA ALA A 50 42.15 28.49 10.91
C ALA A 50 43.03 28.89 9.71
N ALA A 51 43.27 30.20 9.60
CA ALA A 51 44.34 30.76 8.79
C ALA A 51 45.71 30.25 9.26
N ALA A 52 46.55 29.82 8.33
CA ALA A 52 48.00 29.74 8.51
C ALA A 52 48.70 29.86 7.15
N THR A 53 49.26 31.04 6.89
CA THR A 53 50.39 31.18 5.97
C THR A 53 51.62 30.55 6.64
N PRO A 54 52.51 29.92 5.86
CA PRO A 54 53.87 30.42 5.88
C PRO A 54 54.40 30.63 4.46
N ALA A 55 55.14 31.72 4.30
CA ALA A 55 55.91 32.01 3.12
C ALA A 55 57.24 31.24 3.14
N SER A 56 57.72 30.95 1.92
CA SER A 56 59.12 31.03 1.49
C SER A 56 59.85 29.72 1.13
N ASN A 57 60.24 29.71 -0.15
CA ASN A 57 61.41 29.09 -0.78
C ASN A 57 61.47 27.57 -1.03
N ALA A 58 61.21 27.21 -2.28
CA ALA A 58 62.16 26.44 -3.07
C ALA A 58 62.23 27.03 -4.49
N SER A 59 63.19 27.94 -4.69
CA SER A 59 63.60 28.33 -6.03
C SER A 59 64.64 27.34 -6.54
N ALA A 60 64.47 26.99 -7.81
CA ALA A 60 65.46 26.49 -8.75
C ALA A 60 66.00 25.07 -8.53
N ASP A 61 65.52 24.16 -9.38
CA ASP A 61 66.46 23.45 -10.23
C ASP A 61 65.97 23.47 -11.68
N ALA A 62 66.52 24.40 -12.45
CA ALA A 62 66.57 24.31 -13.90
C ALA A 62 67.85 23.53 -14.23
N THR A 63 67.78 22.21 -14.16
CA THR A 63 68.78 21.32 -14.77
C THR A 63 68.18 20.76 -16.05
N GLY A 64 68.91 21.01 -17.15
CA GLY A 64 68.48 20.70 -18.51
C GLY A 64 68.12 19.24 -18.74
N GLY A 65 66.93 19.07 -19.31
CA GLY A 65 66.59 17.99 -20.22
C GLY A 65 65.71 18.62 -21.30
N CYS A 66 65.93 18.25 -22.56
CA CYS A 66 65.13 18.68 -23.70
C CYS A 66 63.63 18.70 -23.33
N GLY A 67 62.88 19.75 -23.69
CA GLY A 67 61.41 19.70 -23.60
C GLY A 67 60.91 18.40 -24.26
N PRO A 68 59.78 17.84 -23.79
CA PRO A 68 59.35 16.51 -24.19
C PRO A 68 59.41 16.42 -25.70
N THR A 69 60.15 15.44 -26.18
CA THR A 69 60.39 15.33 -27.62
C THR A 69 59.04 15.18 -28.32
N PRO A 70 58.88 15.67 -29.57
CA PRO A 70 57.61 15.54 -30.29
C PRO A 70 57.05 14.11 -30.31
N GLU A 71 57.92 13.09 -30.26
CA GLU A 71 57.54 11.68 -30.17
C GLU A 71 56.97 11.29 -28.81
N GLU A 72 57.55 11.75 -27.69
CA GLU A 72 57.05 11.49 -26.34
C GLU A 72 55.67 12.11 -26.11
N LEU A 73 55.43 13.32 -26.62
CA LEU A 73 54.11 13.97 -26.56
C LEU A 73 53.05 13.21 -27.36
N LEU A 74 53.41 12.66 -28.52
CA LEU A 74 52.48 11.85 -29.31
C LEU A 74 52.14 10.53 -28.60
N MET A 75 53.10 9.94 -27.88
CA MET A 75 52.88 8.73 -27.08
C MET A 75 51.98 9.00 -25.87
N SER A 76 52.18 10.11 -25.15
CA SER A 76 51.31 10.47 -24.01
C SER A 76 49.87 10.72 -24.46
N VAL A 77 49.67 11.42 -25.58
CA VAL A 77 48.33 11.65 -26.14
C VAL A 77 47.65 10.35 -26.58
N ARG A 78 48.40 9.37 -27.12
CA ARG A 78 47.84 8.04 -27.43
C ARG A 78 47.44 7.30 -26.16
N GLN A 79 48.29 7.30 -25.14
CA GLN A 79 47.99 6.67 -23.85
C GLN A 79 46.75 7.27 -23.18
N GLU A 80 46.63 8.60 -23.17
CA GLU A 80 45.44 9.27 -22.67
C GLU A 80 44.18 8.90 -23.47
N ARG A 81 44.29 8.83 -24.80
CA ARG A 81 43.17 8.39 -25.65
C ARG A 81 42.73 6.97 -25.35
N ASP A 82 43.67 6.05 -25.14
CA ASP A 82 43.37 4.67 -24.81
C ASP A 82 42.68 4.57 -23.44
N LEU A 83 43.17 5.30 -22.43
CA LEU A 83 42.53 5.37 -21.11
C LEU A 83 41.11 5.94 -21.17
N LEU A 84 40.91 7.01 -21.96
CA LEU A 84 39.58 7.60 -22.16
C LEU A 84 38.64 6.64 -22.91
N ALA A 85 39.15 5.90 -23.89
CA ALA A 85 38.37 4.90 -24.62
C ALA A 85 37.90 3.77 -23.70
N GLU A 86 38.77 3.29 -22.80
CA GLU A 86 38.41 2.30 -21.80
C GLU A 86 37.37 2.82 -20.79
N GLN A 87 37.54 4.05 -20.31
CA GLN A 87 36.58 4.69 -19.40
C GLN A 87 35.23 4.85 -20.07
N LYS A 88 35.21 5.32 -21.32
CA LYS A 88 33.98 5.46 -22.11
C LYS A 88 33.27 4.13 -22.26
N LYS A 89 34.00 3.06 -22.60
CA LYS A 89 33.43 1.70 -22.71
C LYS A 89 32.82 1.21 -21.38
N LYS A 90 33.46 1.49 -20.24
CA LYS A 90 32.92 1.15 -18.91
C LYS A 90 31.66 1.95 -18.58
N LEU A 91 31.62 3.23 -18.93
CA LEU A 91 30.43 4.07 -18.73
C LEU A 91 29.28 3.63 -19.63
N ASP A 92 29.56 3.28 -20.89
CA ASP A 92 28.56 2.78 -21.83
C ASP A 92 27.98 1.43 -21.38
N ALA A 93 28.81 0.54 -20.80
CA ALA A 93 28.32 -0.71 -20.21
C ALA A 93 27.40 -0.44 -18.99
N ARG A 94 27.81 0.44 -18.08
CA ARG A 94 27.01 0.80 -16.90
C ARG A 94 25.70 1.50 -17.28
N SER A 95 25.72 2.38 -18.29
CA SER A 95 24.52 3.07 -18.74
C SER A 95 23.51 2.08 -19.34
N ALA A 96 23.96 1.09 -20.10
CA ALA A 96 23.12 0.03 -20.62
C ALA A 96 22.50 -0.84 -19.51
N GLU A 97 23.28 -1.20 -18.48
CA GLU A 97 22.78 -1.95 -17.31
C GLU A 97 21.70 -1.17 -16.54
N ILE A 98 21.94 0.13 -16.30
CA ILE A 98 20.98 1.00 -15.62
C ILE A 98 19.71 1.16 -16.43
N GLU A 99 19.82 1.30 -17.75
CA GLU A 99 18.66 1.44 -18.64
C GLU A 99 17.78 0.19 -18.61
N LEU A 100 18.38 -1.00 -18.65
CA LEU A 100 17.64 -2.26 -18.51
C LEU A 100 16.96 -2.37 -17.14
N ALA A 101 17.65 -1.98 -16.07
CA ALA A 101 17.08 -1.97 -14.72
C ALA A 101 15.89 -0.99 -14.60
N LYS A 102 15.99 0.20 -15.20
CA LYS A 102 14.89 1.18 -15.25
C LYS A 102 13.68 0.63 -15.98
N GLN A 103 13.87 0.02 -17.15
CA GLN A 103 12.78 -0.60 -17.91
C GLN A 103 12.08 -1.71 -17.10
N GLY A 104 12.83 -2.50 -16.35
CA GLY A 104 12.30 -3.50 -15.42
C GLY A 104 11.45 -2.88 -14.31
N LEU A 105 11.92 -1.77 -13.71
CA LEU A 105 11.20 -1.04 -12.67
C LEU A 105 9.92 -0.38 -13.21
N ASP A 106 9.97 0.23 -14.39
CA ASP A 106 8.81 0.84 -15.03
C ASP A 106 7.72 -0.20 -15.32
N THR A 107 8.12 -1.37 -15.81
CA THR A 107 7.20 -2.50 -16.05
C THR A 107 6.52 -2.96 -14.76
N GLN A 108 7.30 -3.10 -13.67
CA GLN A 108 6.76 -3.48 -12.37
C GLN A 108 5.82 -2.41 -11.80
N SER A 109 6.18 -1.13 -11.96
CA SER A 109 5.36 0.01 -11.53
C SER A 109 4.02 0.05 -12.27
N GLN A 110 4.03 -0.17 -13.58
CA GLN A 110 2.81 -0.27 -14.39
C GLN A 110 1.94 -1.45 -13.93
N HIS A 111 2.53 -2.63 -13.73
CA HIS A 111 1.79 -3.81 -13.26
C HIS A 111 1.16 -3.59 -11.87
N LEU A 112 1.89 -2.96 -10.94
CA LEU A 112 1.36 -2.61 -9.62
C LEU A 112 0.23 -1.58 -9.71
N THR A 113 0.36 -0.59 -10.58
CA THR A 113 -0.68 0.43 -10.81
C THR A 113 -1.94 -0.21 -11.39
N GLU A 114 -1.80 -1.09 -12.39
CA GLU A 114 -2.93 -1.84 -12.93
C GLU A 114 -3.61 -2.71 -11.88
N LEU A 115 -2.83 -3.39 -11.03
CA LEU A 115 -3.37 -4.25 -9.99
C LEU A 115 -4.10 -3.42 -8.93
N LYS A 116 -3.53 -2.28 -8.51
CA LYS A 116 -4.19 -1.31 -7.63
C LYS A 116 -5.52 -0.87 -8.23
N ASP A 117 -5.54 -0.46 -9.50
CA ASP A 117 -6.76 -0.02 -10.17
C ASP A 117 -7.81 -1.12 -10.28
N LYS A 118 -7.40 -2.35 -10.57
CA LYS A 118 -8.29 -3.53 -10.58
C LYS A 118 -8.90 -3.74 -9.21
N VAL A 119 -8.09 -3.73 -8.16
CA VAL A 119 -8.56 -3.90 -6.77
C VAL A 119 -9.51 -2.77 -6.36
N THR A 120 -9.16 -1.52 -6.62
CA THR A 120 -10.03 -0.37 -6.32
C THR A 120 -11.35 -0.47 -7.07
N LYS A 121 -11.36 -0.83 -8.36
CA LYS A 121 -12.60 -1.04 -9.12
C LYS A 121 -13.44 -2.20 -8.58
N LEU A 122 -12.81 -3.29 -8.13
CA LEU A 122 -13.51 -4.40 -7.50
C LEU A 122 -14.14 -3.97 -6.17
N LEU A 123 -13.41 -3.23 -5.35
CA LEU A 123 -13.90 -2.72 -4.07
C LEU A 123 -15.09 -1.78 -4.29
N ASP A 124 -14.95 -0.80 -5.20
CA ASP A 124 -16.03 0.11 -5.57
C ASP A 124 -17.27 -0.63 -6.07
N LYS A 125 -17.09 -1.72 -6.82
CA LYS A 125 -18.20 -2.54 -7.32
C LYS A 125 -18.89 -3.29 -6.19
N VAL A 126 -18.12 -3.85 -5.27
CA VAL A 126 -18.61 -4.56 -4.08
C VAL A 126 -19.39 -3.59 -3.19
N ASP A 127 -18.82 -2.43 -2.89
CA ASP A 127 -19.45 -1.39 -2.08
C ASP A 127 -20.76 -0.90 -2.71
N LYS A 128 -20.78 -0.65 -4.03
CA LYS A 128 -22.01 -0.30 -4.76
C LYS A 128 -23.05 -1.41 -4.72
N SER A 129 -22.65 -2.67 -4.90
CA SER A 129 -23.60 -3.79 -4.85
C SER A 129 -24.21 -3.96 -3.45
N HIS A 130 -23.39 -3.81 -2.40
CA HIS A 130 -23.87 -3.86 -1.03
C HIS A 130 -24.79 -2.69 -0.70
N SER A 131 -24.46 -1.46 -1.14
CA SER A 131 -25.36 -0.32 -0.97
C SER A 131 -26.67 -0.51 -1.72
N ASP A 132 -26.62 -1.00 -2.96
CA ASP A 132 -27.82 -1.24 -3.78
C ASP A 132 -28.72 -2.29 -3.14
N ASP A 133 -28.16 -3.35 -2.56
CA ASP A 133 -28.92 -4.41 -1.90
C ASP A 133 -29.57 -3.92 -0.59
N VAL A 134 -28.86 -3.09 0.19
CA VAL A 134 -29.43 -2.44 1.37
C VAL A 134 -30.53 -1.47 0.96
N ASP A 135 -30.32 -0.67 -0.08
CA ASP A 135 -31.31 0.30 -0.57
C ASP A 135 -32.56 -0.39 -1.12
N ARG A 136 -32.41 -1.53 -1.79
CA ARG A 136 -33.55 -2.38 -2.20
C ARG A 136 -34.33 -2.87 -0.99
N LEU A 137 -33.64 -3.35 0.03
CA LEU A 137 -34.27 -3.85 1.26
C LEU A 137 -35.04 -2.72 1.96
N VAL A 138 -34.42 -1.54 2.08
CA VAL A 138 -35.05 -0.32 2.59
C VAL A 138 -36.29 0.04 1.76
N SER A 139 -36.22 0.00 0.44
CA SER A 139 -37.36 0.30 -0.44
C SER A 139 -38.54 -0.65 -0.21
N ILE A 140 -38.29 -1.95 -0.02
CA ILE A 140 -39.33 -2.95 0.27
C ILE A 140 -40.04 -2.62 1.58
N TYR A 141 -39.28 -2.33 2.64
CA TYR A 141 -39.86 -2.03 3.97
C TYR A 141 -40.50 -0.65 4.05
N LYS A 142 -39.99 0.34 3.31
CA LYS A 142 -40.60 1.65 3.21
C LYS A 142 -41.97 1.60 2.52
N ASN A 143 -42.11 0.79 1.47
CA ASN A 143 -43.34 0.75 0.68
C ASN A 143 -44.44 -0.15 1.29
N MET A 144 -44.17 -0.84 2.39
CA MET A 144 -45.18 -1.61 3.12
C MET A 144 -45.80 -0.81 4.27
N LYS A 145 -46.90 -1.34 4.84
CA LYS A 145 -47.56 -0.70 5.98
C LYS A 145 -46.63 -0.72 7.21
N PRO A 146 -46.51 0.39 7.98
CA PRO A 146 -45.61 0.47 9.13
C PRO A 146 -45.80 -0.64 10.16
N ALA A 147 -47.05 -1.01 10.47
CA ALA A 147 -47.36 -2.11 11.39
C ALA A 147 -46.87 -3.49 10.87
N ALA A 148 -46.94 -3.72 9.56
CA ALA A 148 -46.45 -4.96 8.95
C ALA A 148 -44.91 -5.01 8.97
N ALA A 149 -44.25 -3.89 8.66
CA ALA A 149 -42.79 -3.78 8.76
C ALA A 149 -42.31 -4.01 10.20
N ALA A 150 -42.97 -3.39 11.18
CA ALA A 150 -42.65 -3.52 12.59
C ALA A 150 -42.80 -4.96 13.09
N SER A 151 -43.85 -5.68 12.66
CA SER A 151 -44.02 -7.10 13.00
C SER A 151 -42.86 -7.95 12.48
N ILE A 152 -42.45 -7.78 11.23
CA ILE A 152 -41.33 -8.52 10.65
C ILE A 152 -40.01 -8.14 11.35
N MET A 153 -39.81 -6.85 11.60
CA MET A 153 -38.68 -6.31 12.35
C MET A 153 -38.72 -6.64 13.85
N ASN A 154 -39.76 -7.27 14.37
CA ASN A 154 -39.80 -7.83 15.73
C ASN A 154 -39.34 -9.29 15.78
N ASP A 155 -39.31 -9.98 14.64
CA ASP A 155 -38.89 -11.39 14.55
C ASP A 155 -37.51 -11.54 13.91
N LEU A 156 -37.09 -10.59 13.06
CA LEU A 156 -35.79 -10.58 12.38
C LEU A 156 -34.61 -10.42 13.35
N ASP A 157 -33.39 -10.78 12.96
CA ASP A 157 -32.19 -10.48 13.74
C ASP A 157 -32.09 -8.97 14.03
N ILE A 158 -31.65 -8.64 15.26
CA ILE A 158 -31.46 -7.26 15.71
C ILE A 158 -30.39 -6.55 14.88
N GLU A 159 -29.34 -7.25 14.44
CA GLU A 159 -28.27 -6.65 13.63
C GLU A 159 -28.77 -6.18 12.27
N VAL A 160 -29.57 -7.03 11.60
CA VAL A 160 -30.18 -6.70 10.30
C VAL A 160 -31.20 -5.57 10.46
N THR A 161 -31.98 -5.60 11.53
CA THR A 161 -32.96 -4.55 11.84
C THR A 161 -32.28 -3.20 12.04
N VAL A 162 -31.17 -3.17 12.80
CA VAL A 162 -30.35 -1.98 13.02
C VAL A 162 -29.78 -1.46 11.69
N MET A 163 -29.22 -2.35 10.86
CA MET A 163 -28.64 -1.96 9.57
C MET A 163 -29.66 -1.31 8.65
N VAL A 164 -30.85 -1.88 8.51
CA VAL A 164 -31.91 -1.34 7.65
C VAL A 164 -32.46 -0.02 8.20
N LEU A 165 -32.77 0.04 9.49
CA LEU A 165 -33.34 1.24 10.11
C LEU A 165 -32.33 2.41 10.18
N ALA A 166 -31.03 2.13 10.32
CA ALA A 166 -30.00 3.16 10.31
C ALA A 166 -29.80 3.80 8.92
N THR A 167 -30.03 3.05 7.84
CA THR A 167 -29.94 3.57 6.46
C THR A 167 -31.21 4.32 6.04
N MET A 168 -32.35 4.04 6.69
CA MET A 168 -33.63 4.70 6.38
C MET A 168 -33.67 6.17 6.85
N LYS A 169 -34.49 6.98 6.16
CA LYS A 169 -34.78 8.36 6.58
C LYS A 169 -35.65 8.36 7.84
N GLU A 170 -35.39 9.28 8.76
CA GLU A 170 -36.09 9.44 10.04
C GLU A 170 -37.63 9.44 9.90
N ARG A 171 -38.17 10.09 8.87
CA ARG A 171 -39.61 10.17 8.60
C ARG A 171 -40.27 8.82 8.31
N GLU A 172 -39.53 7.88 7.74
CA GLU A 172 -40.02 6.54 7.39
C GLU A 172 -39.83 5.58 8.58
N VAL A 173 -38.76 5.77 9.36
CA VAL A 173 -38.43 4.95 10.53
C VAL A 173 -39.37 5.21 11.70
N ALA A 174 -39.72 6.47 11.96
CA ALA A 174 -40.54 6.88 13.09
C ALA A 174 -41.86 6.08 13.22
N PRO A 175 -42.71 5.96 12.18
CA PRO A 175 -43.94 5.17 12.27
C PRO A 175 -43.69 3.67 12.43
N ILE A 176 -42.60 3.13 11.90
CA ILE A 176 -42.25 1.70 12.08
C ILE A 176 -41.84 1.43 13.53
N MET A 177 -41.02 2.31 14.12
CA MET A 177 -40.61 2.20 15.51
C MET A 177 -41.77 2.34 16.50
N ALA A 178 -42.80 3.13 16.16
CA ALA A 178 -43.99 3.31 16.98
C ALA A 178 -44.84 2.03 17.09
N GLU A 179 -44.88 1.23 16.02
CA GLU A 179 -45.60 -0.06 15.96
C GLU A 179 -44.75 -1.25 16.45
N MET A 180 -43.48 -1.01 16.77
CA MET A 180 -42.52 -2.03 17.20
C MET A 180 -42.67 -2.36 18.69
N ASN A 181 -42.15 -3.51 19.13
CA ASN A 181 -42.13 -3.82 20.55
C ASN A 181 -41.23 -2.81 21.29
N PRO A 182 -41.68 -2.20 22.41
CA PRO A 182 -40.94 -1.15 23.11
C PRO A 182 -39.60 -1.63 23.69
N VAL A 183 -39.45 -2.92 24.01
CA VAL A 183 -38.16 -3.49 24.43
C VAL A 183 -37.20 -3.52 23.25
N ARG A 184 -37.67 -3.94 22.08
CA ARG A 184 -36.86 -4.07 20.86
C ARG A 184 -36.46 -2.71 20.30
N ALA A 185 -37.39 -1.76 20.25
CA ALA A 185 -37.14 -0.38 19.84
C ALA A 185 -36.00 0.27 20.65
N ARG A 186 -36.04 0.12 21.99
CA ARG A 186 -34.96 0.61 22.88
C ARG A 186 -33.62 -0.06 22.58
N ALA A 187 -33.60 -1.37 22.35
CA ALA A 187 -32.38 -2.10 22.04
C ALA A 187 -31.76 -1.62 20.72
N VAL A 188 -32.56 -1.50 19.66
CA VAL A 188 -32.14 -0.98 18.35
C VAL A 188 -31.60 0.44 18.48
N SER A 189 -32.31 1.35 19.16
CA SER A 189 -31.84 2.73 19.37
C SER A 189 -30.50 2.78 20.13
N LYS A 190 -30.32 1.93 21.14
CA LYS A 190 -29.05 1.84 21.87
C LYS A 190 -27.93 1.40 20.93
N ILE A 191 -28.15 0.37 20.12
CA ILE A 191 -27.12 -0.15 19.20
C ILE A 191 -26.76 0.88 18.13
N ILE A 192 -27.76 1.58 17.54
CA ILE A 192 -27.51 2.66 16.57
C ILE A 192 -26.66 3.76 17.21
N LEU A 193 -26.97 4.16 18.44
CA LEU A 193 -26.20 5.17 19.16
C LEU A 193 -24.77 4.70 19.45
N GLU A 194 -24.58 3.48 19.95
CA GLU A 194 -23.25 2.92 20.22
C GLU A 194 -22.43 2.86 18.92
N ARG A 195 -23.00 2.39 17.81
CA ARG A 195 -22.33 2.34 16.50
C ARG A 195 -21.86 3.71 16.03
N SER A 196 -22.66 4.75 16.25
CA SER A 196 -22.28 6.13 15.89
C SER A 196 -21.10 6.68 16.71
N LYS A 197 -20.89 6.16 17.93
CA LYS A 197 -19.80 6.56 18.83
C LYS A 197 -18.49 5.82 18.56
N LEU A 198 -18.51 4.69 17.85
CA LEU A 198 -17.31 3.92 17.54
C LEU A 198 -16.46 4.67 16.48
N PRO A 199 -15.20 5.04 16.81
CA PRO A 199 -14.35 5.86 15.93
C PRO A 199 -13.90 5.14 14.64
N GLY A 200 -14.18 3.85 14.49
CA GLY A 200 -13.86 3.07 13.28
C GLY A 200 -14.79 3.31 12.08
N ASP A 201 -16.03 3.77 12.32
CA ASP A 201 -17.04 4.04 11.27
C ASP A 201 -17.20 5.56 11.01
N GLN A 202 -16.57 6.39 11.85
CA GLN A 202 -16.43 7.82 11.62
C GLN A 202 -15.36 8.02 10.55
N LYS A 203 -15.80 8.06 9.28
CA LYS A 203 -15.03 8.54 8.14
C LYS A 203 -14.02 9.60 8.58
N LEU A 204 -12.79 9.45 8.09
CA LEU A 204 -11.58 10.26 8.25
C LEU A 204 -11.73 11.75 7.81
N VAL A 205 -12.91 12.35 7.99
CA VAL A 205 -13.29 13.68 7.51
C VAL A 205 -12.60 14.78 8.33
N ASN A 206 -12.13 14.48 9.54
CA ASN A 206 -11.55 15.48 10.45
C ASN A 206 -10.07 15.28 10.79
N VAL A 207 -9.35 14.37 10.13
CA VAL A 207 -7.88 14.31 10.31
C VAL A 207 -7.23 15.33 9.38
N LYS A 208 -7.21 16.60 9.81
CA LYS A 208 -6.20 17.54 9.30
C LYS A 208 -4.88 17.16 9.95
N LEU A 209 -4.00 16.55 9.15
CA LEU A 209 -2.58 16.48 9.46
C LEU A 209 -2.06 17.91 9.36
N ASN A 210 -1.84 18.55 10.51
CA ASN A 210 -1.05 19.78 10.57
C ASN A 210 0.43 19.43 10.41
#